data_AF-A0A351CAN8-F1
#
_entry.id   AF-A0A351CAN8-F1
#
_cell.length_a   1.000
_cell.length_b   1.000
_cell.length_c   1.000
_cell.angle_alpha   90.00
_cell.angle_beta   90.00
_cell.angle_gamma   90.00
#
_symmetry.space_group_name_H-M   'P 1'
#
loop_
_entity.id
_entity.type
_entity.pdbx_description
1 polymer ?
#
loop_
_entity_poly.entity_id
_entity_poly.type
_entity_poly.pdbx_seq_one_letter_code
_entity_poly.pdbx_strand_id
1 'polypeptide(L)'
;MTTREQLHEISRNLWWSWHPEALTLFQRLNRDAFQASGNNPNIALKLARADVLTDPQVQAEVDSVYRSFKEYMESPGENQDAPKTAYFCMEYGLHESLPLYSGGLGILAGDHVKAASDVGLRFTAVGLFLRDGYFRQYFDPKGLQHDDYPAIDSTEQPVELVVDEDGAPITVTVHTGHQPIHLRAWKV
;
A
#
# COMPACT_ATOMS: atom_id res chain seq x y z
N MET A 1 -9.73 21.26 3.92
CA MET A 1 -8.67 20.38 3.42
C MET A 1 -8.48 20.71 1.95
N THR A 2 -7.26 20.82 1.47
CA THR A 2 -6.96 21.07 0.06
C THR A 2 -7.02 19.78 -0.75
N THR A 3 -7.19 19.88 -2.06
CA THR A 3 -7.16 18.74 -3.01
C THR A 3 -5.92 17.88 -2.81
N ARG A 4 -4.76 18.51 -2.59
CA ARG A 4 -3.49 17.80 -2.40
C ARG A 4 -3.43 17.06 -1.07
N GLU A 5 -3.98 17.65 0.00
CA GLU A 5 -4.07 17.00 1.31
C GLU A 5 -4.98 15.76 1.25
N GLN A 6 -6.15 15.85 0.59
CA GLN A 6 -7.07 14.72 0.44
C GLN A 6 -6.43 13.57 -0.33
N LEU A 7 -5.80 13.88 -1.48
CA LEU A 7 -5.07 12.90 -2.27
C LEU A 7 -3.93 12.25 -1.48
N HIS A 8 -3.23 13.03 -0.66
CA HIS A 8 -2.16 12.53 0.18
C HIS A 8 -2.70 11.54 1.24
N GLU A 9 -3.79 11.87 1.94
CA GLU A 9 -4.41 10.96 2.90
C GLU A 9 -4.86 9.65 2.23
N ILE A 10 -5.53 9.74 1.08
CA ILE A 10 -5.93 8.55 0.31
C ILE A 10 -4.69 7.74 -0.10
N SER A 11 -3.65 8.37 -0.64
CA SER A 11 -2.46 7.65 -1.16
C SER A 11 -1.71 6.84 -0.09
N ARG A 12 -1.83 7.25 1.18
CA ARG A 12 -1.22 6.57 2.34
C ARG A 12 -2.04 5.37 2.82
N ASN A 13 -3.28 5.21 2.37
CA ASN A 13 -4.13 4.08 2.72
C ASN A 13 -4.36 3.21 1.48
N LEU A 14 -4.04 1.92 1.52
CA LEU A 14 -4.16 1.06 0.34
C LEU A 14 -5.58 0.89 -0.21
N TRP A 15 -6.62 1.42 0.46
CA TRP A 15 -8.02 1.44 0.01
C TRP A 15 -8.18 1.79 -1.48
N TRP A 16 -7.42 2.77 -1.98
CA TRP A 16 -7.48 3.17 -3.39
C TRP A 16 -7.17 2.03 -4.38
N SER A 17 -6.42 1.01 -3.95
CA SER A 17 -5.92 -0.06 -4.83
C SER A 17 -6.98 -1.08 -5.23
N TRP A 18 -8.13 -1.11 -4.55
CA TRP A 18 -9.30 -1.92 -4.95
C TRP A 18 -10.58 -1.10 -5.15
N HIS A 19 -10.46 0.23 -5.18
CA HIS A 19 -11.56 1.16 -5.47
C HIS A 19 -11.28 1.88 -6.82
N PRO A 20 -11.95 1.48 -7.92
CA PRO A 20 -11.61 1.92 -9.27
C PRO A 20 -11.59 3.44 -9.47
N GLU A 21 -12.48 4.17 -8.80
CA GLU A 21 -12.59 5.63 -8.89
C GLU A 21 -11.34 6.31 -8.31
N ALA A 22 -10.85 5.81 -7.17
CA ALA A 22 -9.63 6.32 -6.54
C ALA A 22 -8.39 5.97 -7.36
N LEU A 23 -8.31 4.76 -7.91
CA LEU A 23 -7.21 4.36 -8.81
C LEU A 23 -7.15 5.26 -10.06
N THR A 24 -8.30 5.51 -10.68
CA THR A 24 -8.42 6.37 -11.88
C THR A 24 -7.98 7.80 -11.57
N LEU A 25 -8.28 8.29 -10.36
CA LEU A 25 -7.88 9.62 -9.90
C LEU A 25 -6.35 9.78 -9.92
N PHE A 26 -5.60 8.83 -9.38
CA PHE A 26 -4.13 8.88 -9.37
C PHE A 26 -3.53 8.77 -10.78
N GLN A 27 -4.12 7.97 -11.67
CA GLN A 27 -3.72 7.90 -13.07
C GLN A 27 -3.87 9.26 -13.79
N ARG A 28 -4.90 10.05 -13.45
CA ARG A 28 -5.15 11.36 -14.06
C ARG A 28 -4.16 12.44 -13.62
N LEU A 29 -3.60 12.34 -12.40
CA LEU A 29 -2.64 13.31 -11.88
C LEU A 29 -1.41 13.42 -12.79
N ASN A 30 -0.84 12.26 -13.14
CA ASN A 30 0.25 12.12 -14.10
C ASN A 30 0.36 10.64 -14.52
N ARG A 31 -0.23 10.31 -15.67
CA ARG A 31 -0.31 8.92 -16.17
C ARG A 31 1.07 8.29 -16.38
N ASP A 32 1.98 9.02 -17.00
CA ASP A 32 3.30 8.51 -17.37
C ASP A 32 4.13 8.25 -16.11
N ALA A 33 4.11 9.18 -15.14
CA ALA A 33 4.79 9.01 -13.85
C ALA A 33 4.19 7.85 -13.04
N PHE A 34 2.87 7.69 -13.05
CA PHE A 34 2.20 6.59 -12.36
C PHE A 34 2.64 5.25 -12.95
N GLN A 35 2.57 5.06 -14.27
CA GLN A 35 2.98 3.81 -14.92
C GLN A 35 4.48 3.50 -14.73
N ALA A 36 5.35 4.51 -14.89
CA ALA A 36 6.79 4.33 -14.74
C ALA A 36 7.22 3.97 -13.31
N SER A 37 6.40 4.30 -12.30
CA SER A 37 6.67 4.02 -10.88
C SER A 37 6.05 2.72 -10.37
N GLY A 38 5.54 1.86 -11.26
CA GLY A 38 4.81 0.65 -10.84
C GLY A 38 3.46 1.01 -10.20
N ASN A 39 2.77 2.00 -10.76
CA ASN A 39 1.46 2.47 -10.33
C ASN A 39 1.46 2.95 -8.87
N ASN A 40 2.48 3.73 -8.49
CA ASN A 40 2.61 4.32 -7.15
C ASN A 40 1.89 5.68 -7.06
N PRO A 41 0.86 5.82 -6.20
CA PRO A 41 0.07 7.05 -6.08
C PRO A 41 0.88 8.21 -5.48
N ASN A 42 1.86 7.94 -4.62
CA ASN A 42 2.71 8.96 -4.01
C ASN A 42 3.57 9.63 -5.08
N ILE A 43 4.09 8.85 -6.03
CA ILE A 43 4.88 9.38 -7.15
C ILE A 43 4.00 10.18 -8.11
N ALA A 44 2.81 9.67 -8.45
CA ALA A 44 1.85 10.41 -9.27
C ALA A 44 1.44 11.74 -8.64
N LEU A 45 1.24 11.79 -7.31
CA LEU A 45 0.91 13.01 -6.59
C LEU A 45 2.11 13.97 -6.48
N LYS A 46 3.32 13.44 -6.24
CA LYS A 46 4.56 14.23 -6.20
C LYS A 46 4.83 14.92 -7.53
N LEU A 47 4.59 14.22 -8.64
CA LEU A 47 4.79 14.67 -10.02
C LEU A 47 3.49 15.12 -10.70
N ALA A 48 2.44 15.40 -9.92
CA ALA A 48 1.16 15.83 -10.45
C ALA A 48 1.31 17.14 -11.24
N ARG A 49 0.62 17.23 -12.38
CA ARG A 49 0.64 18.45 -13.19
C ARG A 49 -0.20 19.54 -12.51
N ALA A 50 0.31 20.77 -12.48
CA ALA A 50 -0.32 21.86 -11.74
C ALA A 50 -1.71 22.23 -12.29
N ASP A 51 -1.88 22.20 -13.61
CA ASP A 51 -3.15 22.42 -14.30
C ASP A 51 -4.22 21.41 -13.86
N VAL A 52 -3.85 20.14 -13.73
CA VAL A 52 -4.75 19.06 -13.28
C VAL A 52 -5.23 19.28 -11.85
N LEU A 53 -4.34 19.67 -10.93
CA LEU A 53 -4.71 19.93 -9.53
C LEU A 53 -5.63 21.14 -9.35
N THR A 54 -5.61 22.07 -10.30
CA THR A 54 -6.47 23.27 -10.31
C THR A 54 -7.73 23.12 -11.16
N ASP A 55 -7.89 22.02 -11.89
CA ASP A 55 -9.06 21.75 -12.72
C ASP A 55 -10.30 21.53 -11.82
N PRO A 56 -11.37 22.35 -11.95
CA PRO A 56 -12.57 22.22 -11.13
C PRO A 56 -13.25 20.85 -11.22
N GLN A 57 -13.17 20.18 -12.36
CA GLN A 57 -13.72 18.84 -12.53
C GLN A 57 -12.92 17.83 -11.71
N VAL A 58 -11.59 17.90 -11.76
CA VAL A 58 -10.72 17.02 -10.97
C VAL A 58 -10.93 17.28 -9.48
N GLN A 59 -11.05 18.53 -9.06
CA GLN A 59 -11.33 18.87 -7.66
C GLN A 59 -12.65 18.27 -7.16
N ALA A 60 -13.72 18.36 -7.95
CA ALA A 60 -14.99 17.74 -7.62
C ALA A 60 -14.92 16.21 -7.55
N GLU A 61 -14.14 15.57 -8.43
CA GLU A 61 -13.87 14.13 -8.39
C GLU A 61 -13.08 13.74 -7.13
N VAL A 62 -12.02 14.49 -6.78
CA VAL A 62 -11.26 14.30 -5.54
C VAL A 62 -12.18 14.41 -4.32
N ASP A 63 -13.03 15.44 -4.26
CA ASP A 63 -13.96 15.63 -3.15
C ASP A 63 -14.97 14.47 -3.03
N SER A 64 -15.45 13.96 -4.16
CA SER A 64 -16.36 12.80 -4.19
C SER A 64 -15.67 11.53 -3.69
N VAL A 65 -14.48 11.21 -4.23
CA VAL A 65 -13.71 10.03 -3.82
C VAL A 65 -13.30 10.13 -2.36
N TYR A 66 -12.88 11.31 -1.91
CA TYR A 66 -12.49 11.54 -0.53
C TYR A 66 -13.67 11.35 0.41
N ARG A 67 -14.88 11.80 0.04
CA ARG A 67 -16.09 11.52 0.83
C ARG A 67 -16.34 10.02 0.96
N SER A 68 -16.29 9.27 -0.13
CA SER A 68 -16.44 7.81 -0.09
C SER A 68 -15.36 7.13 0.75
N PHE A 69 -14.12 7.61 0.68
CA PHE A 69 -13.03 7.14 1.54
C PHE A 69 -13.34 7.39 3.02
N LYS A 70 -13.79 8.59 3.41
CA LYS A 70 -14.16 8.88 4.80
C LYS A 70 -15.34 8.04 5.27
N GLU A 71 -16.38 7.92 4.46
CA GLU A 71 -17.54 7.07 4.74
C GLU A 71 -17.13 5.61 4.96
N TYR A 72 -16.21 5.08 4.13
CA TYR A 72 -15.65 3.75 4.29
C TYR A 72 -14.88 3.60 5.62
N MET A 73 -13.97 4.54 5.91
CA MET A 73 -13.13 4.50 7.11
C MET A 73 -13.91 4.69 8.42
N GLU A 74 -15.04 5.40 8.37
CA GLU A 74 -15.91 5.66 9.52
C GLU A 74 -17.02 4.60 9.67
N SER A 75 -17.18 3.71 8.69
CA SER A 75 -18.14 2.62 8.75
C SER A 75 -17.81 1.72 9.94
N PRO A 76 -18.78 1.43 10.84
CA PRO A 76 -18.51 0.64 12.02
C PRO A 76 -18.03 -0.77 11.68
N GLY A 77 -18.35 -1.32 10.50
CA GLY A 77 -18.07 -2.70 10.12
C GLY A 77 -19.17 -3.67 10.54
N GLU A 78 -19.28 -4.78 9.84
CA GLU A 78 -20.21 -5.87 10.15
C GLU A 78 -19.74 -6.67 11.36
N ASN A 79 -20.68 -7.16 12.17
CA ASN A 79 -20.43 -8.10 13.26
C ASN A 79 -19.30 -7.68 14.23
N GLN A 80 -19.50 -6.57 14.94
CA GLN A 80 -18.55 -6.03 15.93
C GLN A 80 -18.17 -7.00 17.07
N ASP A 81 -19.02 -8.00 17.31
CA ASP A 81 -18.80 -9.04 18.31
C ASP A 81 -17.84 -10.14 17.84
N ALA A 82 -17.43 -10.12 16.55
CA ALA A 82 -16.44 -11.04 16.02
C ALA A 82 -15.11 -10.97 16.80
N PRO A 83 -14.41 -12.10 16.97
CA PRO A 83 -13.14 -12.14 17.66
C PRO A 83 -12.08 -11.34 16.89
N LYS A 84 -11.19 -10.68 17.64
CA LYS A 84 -9.98 -10.10 17.06
C LYS A 84 -9.15 -11.21 16.41
N THR A 85 -8.82 -11.06 15.13
CA THR A 85 -8.13 -12.08 14.34
C THR A 85 -6.80 -11.54 13.85
N ALA A 86 -5.71 -12.26 14.17
CA ALA A 86 -4.41 -12.03 13.58
C ALA A 86 -4.17 -13.08 12.48
N TYR A 87 -4.03 -12.64 11.25
CA TYR A 87 -3.79 -13.50 10.09
C TYR A 87 -2.32 -13.42 9.71
N PHE A 88 -1.61 -14.55 9.83
CA PHE A 88 -0.20 -14.62 9.49
C PHE A 88 -0.03 -15.21 8.10
N CYS A 89 0.70 -14.50 7.23
CA CYS A 89 1.10 -14.98 5.93
C CYS A 89 2.50 -14.46 5.59
N MET A 90 3.24 -15.23 4.80
CA MET A 90 4.55 -14.80 4.31
C MET A 90 4.44 -13.71 3.24
N GLU A 91 3.28 -13.62 2.58
CA GLU A 91 3.05 -12.77 1.42
C GLU A 91 1.65 -12.15 1.42
N TYR A 92 1.51 -10.95 0.87
CA TYR A 92 0.25 -10.27 0.65
C TYR A 92 0.26 -9.51 -0.68
N GLY A 93 -0.60 -9.94 -1.60
CA GLY A 93 -0.82 -9.33 -2.90
C GLY A 93 -1.82 -8.19 -2.84
N LEU A 94 -1.44 -7.08 -2.20
CA LEU A 94 -2.33 -5.92 -2.03
C LEU A 94 -2.35 -5.06 -3.30
N HIS A 95 -1.18 -4.64 -3.77
CA HIS A 95 -1.01 -3.86 -5.00
C HIS A 95 0.45 -3.96 -5.47
N GLU A 96 0.69 -3.86 -6.78
CA GLU A 96 2.01 -4.00 -7.38
C GLU A 96 3.01 -2.89 -6.98
N SER A 97 2.49 -1.73 -6.55
CA SER A 97 3.32 -0.66 -5.98
C SER A 97 4.01 -1.08 -4.68
N LEU A 98 3.46 -2.08 -3.97
CA LEU A 98 3.99 -2.63 -2.72
C LEU A 98 4.24 -4.15 -2.89
N PRO A 99 5.40 -4.54 -3.44
CA PRO A 99 5.66 -5.91 -3.91
C PRO A 99 5.96 -6.88 -2.76
N LEU A 100 4.93 -7.26 -2.01
CA LEU A 100 4.98 -8.19 -0.87
C LEU A 100 4.48 -9.60 -1.22
N TYR A 101 4.51 -9.98 -2.50
CA TYR A 101 4.05 -11.29 -2.96
C TYR A 101 4.79 -11.77 -4.20
N SER A 102 4.77 -13.09 -4.40
CA SER A 102 5.39 -13.81 -5.52
C SER A 102 4.36 -14.56 -6.36
N GLY A 103 3.24 -14.99 -5.76
CA GLY A 103 2.23 -15.77 -6.49
C GLY A 103 0.87 -15.90 -5.80
N GLY A 104 0.18 -17.00 -6.09
CA GLY A 104 -1.24 -17.20 -5.72
C GLY A 104 -1.52 -17.20 -4.22
N LEU A 105 -0.57 -17.60 -3.37
CA LEU A 105 -0.71 -17.50 -1.92
C LEU A 105 -0.89 -16.04 -1.49
N GLY A 106 0.00 -15.16 -1.94
CA GLY A 106 -0.08 -13.74 -1.62
C GLY A 106 -1.32 -13.08 -2.20
N ILE A 107 -1.70 -13.38 -3.44
CA ILE A 107 -2.95 -12.86 -4.04
C ILE A 107 -4.16 -13.24 -3.18
N LEU A 108 -4.32 -14.53 -2.84
CA LEU A 108 -5.42 -14.97 -1.99
C LEU A 108 -5.40 -14.29 -0.62
N ALA A 109 -4.22 -14.16 0.00
CA ALA A 109 -4.09 -13.49 1.30
C ALA A 109 -4.44 -12.00 1.20
N GLY A 110 -4.06 -11.33 0.12
CA GLY A 110 -4.40 -9.94 -0.18
C GLY A 110 -5.91 -9.75 -0.35
N ASP A 111 -6.57 -10.64 -1.09
CA ASP A 111 -8.02 -10.61 -1.27
C ASP A 111 -8.77 -10.84 0.05
N HIS A 112 -8.27 -11.71 0.93
CA HIS A 112 -8.82 -11.87 2.28
C HIS A 112 -8.73 -10.58 3.09
N VAL A 113 -7.59 -9.88 3.02
CA VAL A 113 -7.40 -8.60 3.74
C VAL A 113 -8.37 -7.55 3.23
N LYS A 114 -8.51 -7.42 1.91
CA LYS A 114 -9.44 -6.47 1.27
C LYS A 114 -10.89 -6.78 1.65
N ALA A 115 -11.31 -8.03 1.53
CA ALA A 115 -12.65 -8.46 1.91
C ALA A 115 -12.92 -8.24 3.41
N ALA A 116 -11.96 -8.55 4.28
CA ALA A 116 -12.08 -8.30 5.72
C ALA A 116 -12.20 -6.80 6.04
N SER A 117 -11.51 -5.94 5.26
CA SER A 117 -11.65 -4.49 5.35
C SER A 117 -13.03 -4.02 4.90
N ASP A 118 -13.55 -4.55 3.79
CA ASP A 118 -14.86 -4.13 3.22
C ASP A 118 -16.03 -4.44 4.16
N VAL A 119 -15.95 -5.54 4.91
CA VAL A 119 -16.91 -5.87 5.97
C VAL A 119 -16.49 -5.35 7.35
N GLY A 120 -15.40 -4.57 7.46
CA GLY A 120 -14.95 -3.93 8.70
C GLY A 120 -14.68 -4.87 9.87
N LEU A 121 -14.08 -6.04 9.61
CA LEU A 121 -13.72 -7.00 10.65
C LEU A 121 -12.55 -6.51 11.53
N ARG A 122 -12.53 -6.98 12.77
CA ARG A 122 -11.43 -6.76 13.73
C ARG A 122 -10.23 -7.64 13.36
N PHE A 123 -9.58 -7.30 12.26
CA PHE A 123 -8.62 -8.15 11.57
C PHE A 123 -7.26 -7.45 11.44
N THR A 124 -6.17 -8.19 11.65
CA THR A 124 -4.81 -7.68 11.47
C THR A 124 -3.99 -8.69 10.67
N ALA A 125 -3.54 -8.29 9.49
CA ALA A 125 -2.58 -9.04 8.70
C ALA A 125 -1.17 -8.85 9.25
N VAL A 126 -0.42 -9.95 9.39
CA VAL A 126 0.96 -9.95 9.87
C VAL A 126 1.81 -10.75 8.89
N GLY A 127 2.82 -10.10 8.32
CA GLY A 127 3.71 -10.73 7.36
C GLY A 127 5.12 -10.15 7.40
N LEU A 128 5.88 -10.40 6.33
CA LEU A 128 7.25 -9.94 6.20
C LEU A 128 7.33 -8.72 5.28
N PHE A 129 8.03 -7.69 5.75
CA PHE A 129 8.44 -6.57 4.92
C PHE A 129 9.84 -6.86 4.35
N LEU A 130 9.87 -7.55 3.21
CA LEU A 130 11.11 -7.92 2.54
C LEU A 130 11.65 -6.74 1.74
N ARG A 131 12.85 -6.27 2.09
CA ARG A 131 13.47 -5.08 1.46
C ARG A 131 13.49 -5.16 -0.06
N ASP A 132 13.84 -6.31 -0.62
CA ASP A 132 14.02 -6.47 -2.06
C ASP A 132 12.78 -7.03 -2.76
N GLY A 133 11.68 -7.23 -2.02
CA GLY A 133 10.41 -7.74 -2.53
C GLY A 133 10.56 -9.02 -3.35
N TYR A 134 9.83 -9.08 -4.47
CA TYR A 134 9.99 -10.09 -5.51
C TYR A 134 10.68 -9.49 -6.74
N PHE A 135 11.36 -10.34 -7.52
CA PHE A 135 12.15 -9.85 -8.65
C PHE A 135 11.29 -9.26 -9.76
N ARG A 136 11.86 -8.28 -10.46
CA ARG A 136 11.33 -7.77 -11.74
C ARG A 136 11.90 -8.60 -12.88
N GLN A 137 11.02 -9.20 -13.66
CA GLN A 137 11.38 -9.97 -14.84
C GLN A 137 11.46 -9.05 -16.06
N TYR A 138 12.52 -9.18 -16.85
CA TYR A 138 12.60 -8.60 -18.19
C TYR A 138 13.31 -9.54 -19.14
N PHE A 139 13.09 -9.33 -20.44
CA PHE A 139 13.73 -10.12 -21.49
C PHE A 139 14.66 -9.23 -22.32
N ASP A 140 15.87 -9.71 -22.59
CA ASP A 140 16.78 -9.01 -23.48
C ASP A 140 16.38 -9.17 -24.96
N PRO A 141 17.03 -8.47 -25.92
CA PRO A 141 16.72 -8.61 -27.34
C PRO A 141 16.91 -10.03 -27.93
N LYS A 142 17.53 -10.96 -27.19
CA LYS A 142 17.69 -12.37 -27.57
C LYS A 142 16.62 -13.27 -26.93
N GLY A 143 15.72 -12.70 -26.12
CA GLY A 143 14.67 -13.43 -25.42
C GLY A 143 15.17 -14.17 -24.17
N LEU A 144 16.37 -13.87 -23.66
CA LEU A 144 16.82 -14.42 -22.38
C LEU A 144 16.17 -13.65 -21.25
N GLN A 145 15.67 -14.39 -20.25
CA GLN A 145 15.13 -13.82 -19.03
C GLN A 145 16.25 -13.30 -18.15
N HIS A 146 16.04 -12.11 -17.60
CA HIS A 146 16.86 -11.50 -16.56
C HIS A 146 15.97 -11.10 -15.37
N ASP A 147 16.58 -11.09 -14.20
CA ASP A 147 15.96 -10.73 -12.93
C ASP A 147 16.69 -9.54 -12.28
N ASP A 148 15.90 -8.62 -11.73
CA ASP A 148 16.40 -7.50 -10.92
C ASP A 148 15.62 -7.43 -9.60
N TYR A 149 16.30 -7.06 -8.52
CA TYR A 149 15.78 -7.00 -7.15
C TYR A 149 15.89 -5.57 -6.61
N PRO A 150 15.07 -4.63 -7.11
CA PRO A 150 15.13 -3.26 -6.65
C PRO A 150 14.67 -3.18 -5.19
N ALA A 151 15.51 -2.62 -4.34
CA ALA A 151 15.15 -2.36 -2.96
C ALA A 151 13.94 -1.42 -2.87
N ILE A 152 12.97 -1.80 -2.05
CA ILE A 152 11.80 -0.99 -1.71
C ILE A 152 12.28 0.20 -0.87
N ASP A 153 12.05 1.41 -1.39
CA ASP A 153 12.20 2.64 -0.61
C ASP A 153 10.96 2.83 0.26
N SER A 154 11.07 2.57 1.56
CA SER A 154 9.96 2.75 2.51
C SER A 154 9.44 4.17 2.57
N THR A 155 10.21 5.19 2.14
CA THR A 155 9.77 6.60 2.14
C THR A 155 8.82 6.92 0.98
N GLU A 156 8.81 6.08 -0.06
CA GLU A 156 7.94 6.24 -1.23
C GLU A 156 6.70 5.32 -1.16
N GLN A 157 6.61 4.48 -0.13
CA GLN A 157 5.55 3.51 0.08
C GLN A 157 4.57 3.96 1.17
N PRO A 158 3.32 3.45 1.19
CA PRO A 158 2.34 3.74 2.24
C PRO A 158 2.64 2.94 3.50
N VAL A 159 3.89 2.96 3.98
CA VAL A 159 4.31 2.25 5.20
C VAL A 159 4.88 3.24 6.22
N GLU A 160 4.59 3.00 7.49
CA GLU A 160 5.10 3.77 8.61
C GLU A 160 5.86 2.86 9.56
N LEU A 161 7.04 3.31 10.00
CA LEU A 161 7.79 2.61 11.03
C LEU A 161 6.99 2.63 12.34
N VAL A 162 6.83 1.47 12.95
CA VAL A 162 6.17 1.35 14.25
C VAL A 162 7.15 1.79 15.34
N VAL A 163 6.70 2.74 16.16
CA VAL A 163 7.46 3.33 17.26
C VAL A 163 6.76 3.07 18.60
N ASP A 164 7.52 3.16 19.69
CA ASP A 164 7.01 3.12 21.06
C ASP A 164 6.45 4.49 21.51
N GLU A 165 6.07 4.59 22.79
CA GLU A 165 5.49 5.80 23.40
C GLU A 165 6.45 7.00 23.38
N ASP A 166 7.77 6.75 23.34
CA ASP A 166 8.82 7.78 23.29
C ASP A 166 9.22 8.14 21.85
N GLY A 167 8.60 7.50 20.85
CA GLY A 167 8.89 7.71 19.43
C GLY A 167 10.11 6.93 18.92
N ALA A 168 10.66 6.00 19.71
CA ALA A 168 11.76 5.16 19.29
C ALA A 168 11.25 3.92 18.50
N PRO A 169 11.97 3.46 17.46
CA PRO A 169 11.53 2.29 16.69
C PRO A 169 11.44 1.03 17.54
N ILE A 170 10.27 0.37 17.52
CA ILE A 170 10.10 -0.94 18.17
C ILE A 170 11.07 -1.92 17.52
N THR A 171 11.95 -2.49 18.33
CA THR A 171 12.96 -3.46 17.90
C THR A 171 12.87 -4.73 18.74
N VAL A 172 12.50 -5.85 18.12
CA VAL A 172 12.46 -7.16 18.75
C VAL A 172 13.74 -7.91 18.41
N THR A 173 14.42 -8.45 19.43
CA THR A 173 15.62 -9.24 19.22
C THR A 173 15.29 -10.73 19.29
N VAL A 174 15.48 -11.43 18.18
CA VAL A 174 15.29 -12.87 18.06
C VAL A 174 16.65 -13.54 18.06
N HIS A 175 16.92 -14.36 19.08
CA HIS A 175 18.18 -15.07 19.20
C HIS A 175 18.10 -16.36 18.39
N THR A 176 18.78 -16.42 17.24
CA THR A 176 18.88 -17.60 16.39
C THR A 176 20.34 -17.82 16.00
N GLY A 177 20.79 -19.08 15.95
CA GLY A 177 22.17 -19.41 15.58
C GLY A 177 23.24 -18.69 16.44
N HIS A 178 24.21 -18.07 15.77
CA HIS A 178 25.36 -17.42 16.42
C HIS A 178 25.21 -15.91 16.62
N GLN A 179 24.30 -15.25 15.89
CA GLN A 179 24.10 -13.80 15.99
C GLN A 179 22.61 -13.46 16.14
N PRO A 180 22.26 -12.52 17.02
CA PRO A 180 20.87 -12.09 17.17
C PRO A 180 20.38 -11.41 15.89
N ILE A 181 19.12 -11.64 15.56
CA ILE A 181 18.39 -10.94 14.51
C ILE A 181 17.56 -9.86 15.15
N HIS A 182 17.62 -8.64 14.62
CA HIS A 182 16.78 -7.53 15.05
C HIS A 182 15.66 -7.28 14.05
N LEU A 183 14.42 -7.34 14.53
CA LEU A 183 13.22 -7.11 13.75
C LEU A 183 12.63 -5.76 14.12
N ARG A 184 12.26 -4.99 13.10
CA ARG A 184 11.43 -3.79 13.24
C ARG A 184 10.08 -4.05 12.58
N ALA A 185 9.06 -3.31 12.99
CA ALA A 185 7.74 -3.41 12.41
C ALA A 185 7.41 -2.16 11.58
N TRP A 186 6.72 -2.38 10.48
CA TRP A 186 6.09 -1.34 9.68
C TRP A 186 4.59 -1.62 9.64
N LYS A 187 3.78 -0.56 9.62
CA LYS A 187 2.34 -0.63 9.44
C LYS A 187 1.94 0.10 8.16
N VAL A 188 0.86 -0.37 7.55
CA VAL A 188 0.14 0.31 6.47
C VAL A 188 -1.13 0.89 7.06
#